data_AF-A0A2N9EP72-F1
#
_entry.id   AF-A0A2N9EP72-F1
#
_cell.length_a   1.000
_cell.length_b   1.000
_cell.length_c   1.000
_cell.angle_alpha   90.00
_cell.angle_beta   90.00
_cell.angle_gamma   90.00
#
_symmetry.space_group_name_H-M   'P 1'
#
loop_
_entity.id
_entity.type
_entity.pdbx_description
1 polymer ?
#
loop_
_entity_poly.entity_id
_entity_poly.type
_entity_poly.pdbx_seq_one_letter_code
_entity_poly.pdbx_strand_id
1 'polypeptide(L)'
;MELAFSKWVCAFLLCCSLIFSVGCSVEGLAGDSKVKAVNLGGWLVVEGWIKPSLFDGIPNGDMLDGTEVQFKSVTLQKYLAAENGGGMNVTASRDVASLWETFKLWRVSESEFQFRTSQGQFLTCDGEGCSVSATAESPSTSETFSIERNNSRVHIKHKSGAYLQATIGNQLTGDYPGMPGWDDNAATFEMVIVANNLHGDYQLANGYGHSEAKKVLQRHRNSFITVEDFNFLYRHGINTVRIPVGWWIAFDPDPPAPFIGGTLESLENAFSWAQAYNIKCIIDLHAAPGSQNGMEHSASRDGFTGWSTSLDSISQTLDVIDFLASRYILDMLLDC
;
A
#
# COMPACT_ATOMS: atom_id res chain seq x y z
N MET A 1 -55.88 -36.07 21.28
CA MET A 1 -55.48 -36.67 19.99
C MET A 1 -55.03 -35.56 19.04
N GLU A 2 -54.13 -34.68 19.49
CA GLU A 2 -53.70 -33.47 18.75
C GLU A 2 -52.18 -33.26 18.74
N LEU A 3 -51.39 -34.14 19.36
CA LEU A 3 -49.93 -33.99 19.39
C LEU A 3 -49.17 -34.78 18.30
N ALA A 4 -49.86 -35.60 17.49
CA ALA A 4 -49.22 -36.40 16.44
C ALA A 4 -49.17 -35.70 15.07
N PHE A 5 -50.06 -34.72 14.82
CA PHE A 5 -50.18 -34.05 13.52
C PHE A 5 -49.14 -32.94 13.32
N SER A 6 -48.66 -32.31 14.41
CA SER A 6 -47.68 -31.21 14.34
C SER A 6 -46.26 -31.68 13.99
N LYS A 7 -45.87 -32.91 14.37
CA LYS A 7 -44.52 -33.44 14.09
C LYS A 7 -44.30 -33.82 12.62
N TRP A 8 -45.36 -34.17 11.89
CA TRP A 8 -45.26 -34.53 10.46
C TRP A 8 -45.30 -33.31 9.55
N VAL A 9 -45.96 -32.21 9.96
CA VAL A 9 -45.98 -30.94 9.20
C VAL A 9 -44.60 -30.25 9.26
N CYS A 10 -43.92 -30.27 10.42
CA CYS A 10 -42.57 -29.71 10.53
C CYS A 10 -41.51 -30.54 9.78
N ALA A 11 -41.66 -31.86 9.70
CA ALA A 11 -40.74 -32.71 8.93
C ALA A 11 -40.91 -32.53 7.40
N PHE A 12 -42.14 -32.24 6.94
CA PHE A 12 -42.40 -31.95 5.52
C PHE A 12 -41.88 -30.56 5.10
N LEU A 13 -41.98 -29.56 5.98
CA LEU A 13 -41.43 -28.22 5.74
C LEU A 13 -39.89 -28.19 5.76
N LEU A 14 -39.24 -29.01 6.59
CA LEU A 14 -37.78 -29.19 6.57
C LEU A 14 -37.27 -30.01 5.37
N CYS A 15 -38.08 -30.93 4.83
CA CYS A 15 -37.72 -31.62 3.59
C CYS A 15 -37.92 -30.76 2.34
N CYS A 16 -38.91 -29.85 2.34
CA CYS A 16 -39.10 -28.92 1.22
C CYS A 16 -38.06 -27.78 1.19
N SER A 17 -37.52 -27.34 2.33
CA SER A 17 -36.45 -26.34 2.36
C SER A 17 -35.07 -26.91 2.00
N LEU A 18 -34.89 -28.24 2.07
CA LEU A 18 -33.68 -28.93 1.59
C LEU A 18 -33.71 -29.26 0.08
N ILE A 19 -34.82 -29.02 -0.62
CA ILE A 19 -34.97 -29.31 -2.06
C ILE A 19 -34.86 -28.05 -2.94
N PHE A 20 -34.82 -26.85 -2.35
CA PHE A 20 -34.60 -25.60 -3.08
C PHE A 20 -33.30 -24.86 -2.70
N SER A 21 -32.26 -25.58 -2.27
CA SER A 21 -30.92 -25.15 -2.67
C SER A 21 -30.69 -25.56 -4.11
N VAL A 22 -31.44 -24.94 -5.03
CA VAL A 22 -30.96 -24.80 -6.40
C VAL A 22 -29.70 -23.97 -6.23
N GLY A 23 -28.55 -24.64 -6.14
CA GLY A 23 -27.30 -23.98 -6.45
C GLY A 23 -27.54 -23.36 -7.81
N CYS A 24 -27.58 -22.03 -7.87
CA CYS A 24 -27.53 -21.31 -9.13
C CYS A 24 -26.19 -21.70 -9.73
N SER A 25 -26.19 -22.79 -10.51
CA SER A 25 -25.15 -22.99 -11.49
C SER A 25 -25.33 -21.82 -12.43
N VAL A 26 -24.39 -20.87 -12.39
CA VAL A 26 -24.12 -20.03 -13.56
C VAL A 26 -24.10 -20.99 -14.73
N GLU A 27 -24.92 -20.77 -15.76
CA GLU A 27 -24.90 -21.61 -16.96
C GLU A 27 -23.44 -21.81 -17.35
N GLY A 28 -22.97 -23.05 -17.18
CA GLY A 28 -21.58 -23.40 -17.45
C GLY A 28 -21.28 -23.04 -18.89
N LEU A 29 -20.08 -22.52 -19.14
CA LEU A 29 -19.57 -22.13 -20.46
C LEU A 29 -20.16 -23.02 -21.56
N ALA A 30 -21.13 -22.50 -22.30
CA ALA A 30 -21.80 -23.26 -23.35
C ALA A 30 -20.79 -23.50 -24.49
N GLY A 31 -20.30 -24.74 -24.60
CA GLY A 31 -19.34 -25.16 -25.62
C GLY A 31 -17.87 -25.01 -25.21
N ASP A 32 -17.13 -26.12 -25.25
CA ASP A 32 -15.70 -26.28 -24.92
C ASP A 32 -15.34 -25.88 -23.47
N SER A 33 -15.22 -26.90 -22.60
CA SER A 33 -15.13 -26.85 -21.13
C SER A 33 -13.85 -26.20 -20.55
N LYS A 34 -13.19 -25.32 -21.30
CA LYS A 34 -11.90 -24.72 -20.91
C LYS A 34 -12.07 -23.24 -20.62
N VAL A 35 -11.72 -22.86 -19.40
CA VAL A 35 -11.49 -21.47 -19.02
C VAL A 35 -10.23 -20.98 -19.72
N LYS A 36 -10.36 -20.00 -20.59
CA LYS A 36 -9.27 -19.27 -21.25
C LYS A 36 -9.30 -17.86 -20.67
N ALA A 37 -8.46 -17.64 -19.66
CA ALA A 37 -8.49 -16.44 -18.86
C ALA A 37 -7.22 -15.59 -19.00
N VAL A 38 -7.38 -14.28 -18.85
CA VAL A 38 -6.28 -13.32 -18.68
C VAL A 38 -6.45 -12.55 -17.38
N ASN A 39 -5.35 -12.06 -16.81
CA ASN A 39 -5.36 -11.21 -15.63
C ASN A 39 -5.27 -9.73 -16.04
N LEU A 40 -6.16 -8.89 -15.52
CA LEU A 40 -6.15 -7.44 -15.74
C LEU A 40 -5.32 -6.73 -14.64
N GLY A 41 -4.10 -7.23 -14.42
CA GLY A 41 -3.14 -6.70 -13.45
C GLY A 41 -2.70 -5.28 -13.78
N GLY A 42 -2.34 -4.50 -12.76
CA GLY A 42 -1.97 -3.10 -12.90
C GLY A 42 -3.11 -2.13 -13.21
N TRP A 43 -4.38 -2.58 -13.30
CA TRP A 43 -5.52 -1.71 -13.62
C TRP A 43 -6.19 -1.09 -12.39
N LEU A 44 -6.96 -1.88 -11.64
CA LEU A 44 -7.74 -1.45 -10.46
C LEU A 44 -6.93 -1.53 -9.15
N VAL A 45 -5.86 -2.33 -9.17
CA VAL A 45 -4.74 -2.27 -8.23
C VAL A 45 -3.50 -1.96 -9.07
N VAL A 46 -2.82 -0.87 -8.75
CA VAL A 46 -1.67 -0.37 -9.50
C VAL A 46 -0.41 -1.12 -9.09
N GLU A 47 0.37 -1.49 -10.09
CA GLU A 47 1.67 -2.16 -9.93
C GLU A 47 2.71 -1.38 -10.72
N GLY A 48 3.65 -0.74 -10.02
CA GLY A 48 4.64 0.13 -10.64
C GLY A 48 5.57 -0.60 -11.60
N TRP A 49 5.79 -1.91 -11.44
CA TRP A 49 6.54 -2.70 -12.41
C TRP A 49 5.77 -2.94 -13.73
N ILE A 50 4.43 -2.88 -13.72
CA ILE A 50 3.58 -2.95 -14.93
C ILE A 50 3.48 -1.58 -15.59
N LYS A 51 3.23 -0.53 -14.79
CA LYS A 51 3.08 0.84 -15.29
C LYS A 51 3.95 1.83 -14.48
N PRO A 52 5.28 1.84 -14.70
CA PRO A 52 6.20 2.70 -13.94
C PRO A 52 5.89 4.18 -14.09
N SER A 53 5.44 4.59 -15.28
CA SER A 53 5.19 5.99 -15.61
C SER A 53 4.05 6.64 -14.81
N LEU A 54 3.30 5.87 -14.01
CA LEU A 54 2.34 6.45 -13.07
C LEU A 54 3.02 7.19 -11.92
N PHE A 55 4.30 6.94 -11.66
CA PHE A 55 5.03 7.47 -10.51
C PHE A 55 6.01 8.61 -10.89
N ASP A 56 6.29 8.81 -12.18
CA ASP A 56 7.29 9.77 -12.69
C ASP A 56 7.05 11.23 -12.25
N GLY A 57 5.79 11.59 -12.00
CA GLY A 57 5.42 12.96 -11.62
C GLY A 57 5.45 13.23 -10.12
N ILE A 58 5.79 12.24 -9.28
CA ILE A 58 5.76 12.40 -7.83
C ILE A 58 6.98 13.24 -7.39
N PRO A 59 6.78 14.38 -6.68
CA PRO A 59 7.88 15.14 -6.11
C PRO A 59 8.71 14.27 -5.16
N ASN A 60 10.04 14.24 -5.31
CA ASN A 60 10.89 13.33 -4.54
C ASN A 60 10.39 11.86 -4.59
N GLY A 61 10.03 11.38 -5.80
CA GLY A 61 9.51 10.02 -6.02
C GLY A 61 10.51 8.88 -5.75
N ASP A 62 11.77 9.22 -5.51
CA ASP A 62 12.80 8.32 -5.00
C ASP A 62 12.79 8.22 -3.46
N MET A 63 11.91 8.96 -2.78
CA MET A 63 11.71 9.00 -1.33
C MET A 63 10.23 8.77 -0.95
N LEU A 64 9.66 7.67 -1.41
CA LEU A 64 8.29 7.25 -1.05
C LEU A 64 8.30 6.43 0.25
N ASP A 65 7.12 6.21 0.87
CA ASP A 65 7.04 5.35 2.06
C ASP A 65 7.64 3.97 1.80
N GLY A 66 8.43 3.51 2.76
CA GLY A 66 9.15 2.24 2.68
C GLY A 66 10.46 2.28 1.92
N THR A 67 10.82 3.41 1.30
CA THR A 67 12.17 3.59 0.73
C THR A 67 13.20 3.37 1.83
N GLU A 68 14.15 2.48 1.60
CA GLU A 68 15.23 2.16 2.52
C GLU A 68 16.43 3.07 2.23
N VAL A 69 16.93 3.74 3.27
CA VAL A 69 17.98 4.73 3.16
C VAL A 69 19.05 4.50 4.22
N GLN A 70 20.28 4.86 3.85
CA GLN A 70 21.44 4.86 4.75
C GLN A 70 22.10 6.22 4.72
N PHE A 71 22.62 6.65 5.87
CA PHE A 71 23.31 7.93 6.02
C PHE A 71 24.72 7.70 6.54
N LYS A 72 25.72 8.28 5.88
CA LYS A 72 27.12 8.24 6.30
C LYS A 72 27.62 9.64 6.62
N SER A 73 28.12 9.87 7.82
CA SER A 73 28.78 11.12 8.19
C SER A 73 30.01 11.34 7.31
N VAL A 74 30.09 12.51 6.67
CA VAL A 74 31.24 12.87 5.82
C VAL A 74 32.49 13.07 6.67
N THR A 75 32.37 13.68 7.86
CA THR A 75 33.51 13.96 8.74
C THR A 75 34.04 12.72 9.46
N LEU A 76 33.14 11.87 9.98
CA LEU A 76 33.54 10.68 10.72
C LEU A 76 33.80 9.48 9.81
N GLN A 77 33.30 9.50 8.57
CA GLN A 77 33.28 8.36 7.67
C GLN A 77 32.57 7.13 8.27
N LYS A 78 31.56 7.36 9.12
CA LYS A 78 30.76 6.33 9.80
C LYS A 78 29.28 6.45 9.44
N TYR A 79 28.59 5.31 9.38
CA TYR A 79 27.15 5.24 9.18
C TYR A 79 26.38 5.58 10.46
N LEU A 80 25.23 6.22 10.28
CA LEU A 80 24.22 6.35 11.31
C LEU A 80 23.60 4.99 11.60
N ALA A 81 23.40 4.67 12.87
CA ALA A 81 22.91 3.38 13.31
C ALA A 81 21.92 3.52 14.46
N ALA A 82 20.74 2.92 14.32
CA ALA A 82 19.84 2.70 15.45
C ALA A 82 20.36 1.52 16.27
N GLU A 83 20.88 1.80 17.46
CA GLU A 83 21.45 0.75 18.31
C GLU A 83 20.38 -0.30 18.66
N ASN A 84 20.77 -1.58 18.62
CA ASN A 84 19.87 -2.74 18.72
C ASN A 84 18.77 -2.81 17.65
N GLY A 85 18.93 -2.09 16.54
CA GLY A 85 17.93 -2.00 15.47
C GLY A 85 16.74 -1.11 15.80
N GLY A 86 16.76 -0.43 16.96
CA GLY A 86 15.69 0.36 17.54
C GLY A 86 15.55 0.12 19.05
N GLY A 87 14.94 1.09 19.76
CA GLY A 87 14.73 1.06 21.21
C GLY A 87 15.82 1.74 22.05
N MET A 88 16.85 2.33 21.41
CA MET A 88 17.94 3.06 22.08
C MET A 88 18.36 4.30 21.27
N ASN A 89 19.53 4.86 21.55
CA ASN A 89 20.09 6.02 20.84
C ASN A 89 20.47 5.70 19.38
N VAL A 90 20.53 6.74 18.55
CA VAL A 90 21.14 6.67 17.22
C VAL A 90 22.56 7.22 17.28
N THR A 91 23.52 6.46 16.77
CA THR A 91 24.95 6.82 16.80
C THR A 91 25.53 6.92 15.40
N ALA A 92 26.65 7.63 15.26
CA ALA A 92 27.42 7.72 14.02
C ALA A 92 28.74 6.94 14.17
N SER A 93 28.66 5.63 14.36
CA SER A 93 29.79 4.82 14.84
C SER A 93 30.22 3.67 13.91
N ARG A 94 29.41 3.33 12.90
CA ARG A 94 29.54 2.07 12.16
C ARG A 94 30.36 2.21 10.88
N ASP A 95 31.28 1.29 10.64
CA ASP A 95 32.13 1.29 9.43
C ASP A 95 31.41 0.74 8.19
N VAL A 96 30.48 -0.18 8.40
CA VAL A 96 29.77 -0.91 7.35
C VAL A 96 28.28 -0.85 7.67
N ALA A 97 27.48 -0.56 6.65
CA ALA A 97 26.03 -0.53 6.78
C ALA A 97 25.42 -1.93 6.62
N SER A 98 24.42 -2.19 7.45
CA SER A 98 23.58 -3.39 7.48
C SER A 98 22.18 -2.99 7.96
N LEU A 99 21.49 -3.87 8.70
CA LEU A 99 20.11 -3.67 9.14
C LEU A 99 19.95 -2.49 10.13
N TRP A 100 20.91 -2.24 11.00
CA TRP A 100 20.78 -1.18 12.02
C TRP A 100 21.07 0.21 11.46
N GLU A 101 21.79 0.27 10.36
CA GLU A 101 22.15 1.50 9.65
C GLU A 101 21.15 1.86 8.54
N THR A 102 20.16 0.99 8.31
CA THR A 102 19.13 1.16 7.29
C THR A 102 17.82 1.61 7.93
N PHE A 103 17.28 2.72 7.42
CA PHE A 103 16.03 3.30 7.88
C PHE A 103 15.01 3.31 6.75
N LYS A 104 13.74 3.06 7.06
CA LYS A 104 12.64 3.24 6.12
C LYS A 104 12.09 4.64 6.23
N LEU A 105 11.91 5.31 5.09
CA LEU A 105 11.23 6.59 5.03
C LEU A 105 9.74 6.39 5.29
N TRP A 106 9.19 7.23 6.16
CA TRP A 106 7.76 7.44 6.34
C TRP A 106 7.44 8.86 5.92
N ARG A 107 6.76 9.03 4.79
CA ARG A 107 6.57 10.33 4.17
C ARG A 107 5.39 11.05 4.82
N VAL A 108 5.65 12.27 5.30
CA VAL A 108 4.64 13.14 5.92
C VAL A 108 4.13 14.18 4.90
N SER A 109 5.04 14.71 4.08
CA SER A 109 4.73 15.64 2.99
C SER A 109 5.76 15.51 1.86
N GLU A 110 5.74 16.42 0.89
CA GLU A 110 6.75 16.47 -0.17
C GLU A 110 8.18 16.66 0.33
N SER A 111 8.35 17.28 1.50
CA SER A 111 9.66 17.64 2.06
C SER A 111 9.90 17.13 3.47
N GLU A 112 8.88 16.61 4.15
CA GLU A 112 8.97 16.11 5.52
C GLU A 112 8.85 14.59 5.58
N PHE A 113 9.73 13.98 6.35
CA PHE A 113 9.89 12.54 6.51
C PHE A 113 10.09 12.20 7.97
N GLN A 114 9.72 10.97 8.31
CA GLN A 114 10.06 10.28 9.54
C GLN A 114 10.93 9.08 9.16
N PHE A 115 11.83 8.67 10.05
CA PHE A 115 12.72 7.53 9.80
C PHE A 115 12.35 6.38 10.72
N ARG A 116 11.87 5.28 10.15
CA ARG A 116 11.50 4.06 10.88
C ARG A 116 12.66 3.08 10.88
N THR A 117 12.98 2.54 12.05
CA THR A 117 14.04 1.54 12.23
C THR A 117 13.57 0.13 11.88
N SER A 118 14.51 -0.82 11.83
CA SER A 118 14.22 -2.24 11.59
C SER A 118 13.26 -2.87 12.63
N GLN A 119 13.27 -2.36 13.88
CA GLN A 119 12.40 -2.80 14.97
C GLN A 119 11.10 -1.98 15.06
N GLY A 120 10.89 -1.04 14.14
CA GLY A 120 9.65 -0.31 13.96
C GLY A 120 9.52 1.00 14.73
N GLN A 121 10.54 1.39 15.52
CA GLN A 121 10.57 2.68 16.21
C GLN A 121 10.98 3.81 15.27
N PHE A 122 10.77 5.06 15.71
CA PHE A 122 11.07 6.27 14.95
C PHE A 122 12.24 7.03 15.54
N LEU A 123 13.05 7.62 14.65
CA LEU A 123 14.06 8.59 15.06
C LEU A 123 13.38 9.80 15.69
N THR A 124 13.79 10.15 16.90
CA THR A 124 13.25 11.23 17.72
C THR A 124 14.35 12.23 18.04
N CYS A 125 14.07 13.52 17.87
CA CYS A 125 14.86 14.59 18.49
C CYS A 125 13.93 15.63 19.14
N ASP A 126 14.04 15.80 20.46
CA ASP A 126 13.21 16.71 21.24
C ASP A 126 13.61 18.20 21.16
N GLY A 127 14.11 18.68 20.00
CA GLY A 127 14.42 20.10 19.77
C GLY A 127 15.92 20.44 19.65
N GLU A 128 16.35 21.57 20.21
CA GLU A 128 17.76 22.00 20.13
C GLU A 128 18.56 21.38 21.28
N GLY A 129 19.69 20.74 20.96
CA GLY A 129 20.59 20.12 21.95
C GLY A 129 20.23 18.66 22.31
N CYS A 130 19.19 18.08 21.70
CA CYS A 130 18.83 16.68 21.92
C CYS A 130 19.85 15.73 21.30
N SER A 131 20.12 14.63 22.00
CA SER A 131 20.63 13.41 21.36
C SER A 131 19.48 12.73 20.62
N VAL A 132 19.74 12.28 19.40
CA VAL A 132 18.75 11.54 18.62
C VAL A 132 18.63 10.12 19.17
N SER A 133 17.39 9.70 19.42
CA SER A 133 17.06 8.34 19.84
C SER A 133 16.08 7.69 18.88
N ALA A 134 15.84 6.39 19.04
CA ALA A 134 14.92 5.62 18.23
C ALA A 134 13.99 4.77 19.12
N THR A 135 13.28 5.40 20.04
CA THR A 135 12.45 4.73 21.05
C THR A 135 10.94 4.87 20.82
N ALA A 136 10.52 5.87 20.04
CA ALA A 136 9.11 6.15 19.81
C ALA A 136 8.46 5.06 18.94
N GLU A 137 7.35 4.47 19.40
CA GLU A 137 6.58 3.47 18.62
C GLU A 137 5.57 4.13 17.67
N SER A 138 5.32 5.42 17.83
CA SER A 138 4.43 6.22 17.00
C SER A 138 5.03 7.60 16.81
N PRO A 139 5.06 8.12 15.58
CA PRO A 139 5.73 9.37 15.31
C PRO A 139 4.81 10.58 15.51
N SER A 140 5.44 11.71 15.81
CA SER A 140 4.84 13.01 16.03
C SER A 140 5.71 14.11 15.39
N THR A 141 5.57 15.34 15.87
CA THR A 141 6.44 16.44 15.45
C THR A 141 7.91 16.22 15.80
N SER A 142 8.23 15.55 16.91
CA SER A 142 9.61 15.27 17.35
C SER A 142 10.34 14.25 16.47
N GLU A 143 9.61 13.47 15.68
CA GLU A 143 10.14 12.47 14.76
C GLU A 143 10.20 12.97 13.31
N THR A 144 9.84 14.23 13.08
CA THR A 144 9.67 14.78 11.74
C THR A 144 10.88 15.62 11.33
N PHE A 145 11.42 15.31 10.15
CA PHE A 145 12.61 15.94 9.59
C PHE A 145 12.40 16.32 8.13
N SER A 146 13.06 17.36 7.66
CA SER A 146 13.24 17.63 6.24
C SER A 146 14.63 17.19 5.78
N ILE A 147 14.71 16.68 4.55
CA ILE A 147 15.97 16.27 3.91
C ILE A 147 16.29 17.28 2.81
N GLU A 148 17.30 18.11 3.06
CA GLU A 148 17.85 19.03 2.06
C GLU A 148 18.96 18.28 1.30
N ARG A 149 18.95 18.33 -0.04
CA ARG A 149 19.84 17.51 -0.89
C ARG A 149 20.71 18.36 -1.82
N ASN A 150 21.96 17.94 -2.00
CA ASN A 150 22.87 18.40 -3.04
C ASN A 150 23.63 17.19 -3.59
N ASN A 151 23.14 16.64 -4.70
CA ASN A 151 23.55 15.35 -5.24
C ASN A 151 23.40 14.23 -4.18
N SER A 152 24.46 13.51 -3.84
CA SER A 152 24.46 12.47 -2.79
C SER A 152 24.57 13.02 -1.37
N ARG A 153 24.87 14.31 -1.20
CA ARG A 153 25.01 14.93 0.12
C ARG A 153 23.68 15.45 0.61
N VAL A 154 23.45 15.30 1.90
CA VAL A 154 22.23 15.73 2.56
C VAL A 154 22.50 16.43 3.88
N HIS A 155 21.60 17.35 4.21
CA HIS A 155 21.42 17.87 5.55
C HIS A 155 20.06 17.40 6.06
N ILE A 156 20.04 16.91 7.29
CA ILE A 156 18.81 16.47 7.95
C ILE A 156 18.43 17.53 8.96
N LYS A 157 17.27 18.13 8.78
CA LYS A 157 16.79 19.24 9.61
C LYS A 157 15.54 18.80 10.35
N HIS A 158 15.58 18.88 11.67
CA HIS A 158 14.42 18.60 12.50
C HIS A 158 13.34 19.68 12.32
N LYS A 159 12.06 19.35 12.54
CA LYS A 159 10.92 20.27 12.41
C LYS A 159 11.04 21.54 13.27
N SER A 160 11.82 21.50 14.36
CA SER A 160 12.13 22.70 15.17
C SER A 160 13.04 23.72 14.44
N GLY A 161 13.67 23.32 13.34
CA GLY A 161 14.63 24.11 12.56
C GLY A 161 16.09 23.76 12.83
N ALA A 162 16.39 22.93 13.84
CA ALA A 162 17.75 22.50 14.15
C ALA A 162 18.26 21.47 13.14
N TYR A 163 19.52 21.61 12.72
CA TYR A 163 20.19 20.63 11.86
C TYR A 163 20.86 19.55 12.71
N LEU A 164 20.74 18.29 12.25
CA LEU A 164 21.43 17.18 12.88
C LEU A 164 22.93 17.25 12.61
N GLN A 165 23.75 16.85 13.57
CA GLN A 165 25.19 16.69 13.43
C GLN A 165 25.70 15.38 14.04
N ALA A 166 26.73 14.82 13.41
CA ALA A 166 27.52 13.73 13.96
C ALA A 166 28.73 14.31 14.72
N THR A 167 28.73 14.16 16.04
CA THR A 167 29.79 14.70 16.90
C THR A 167 31.03 13.79 16.90
N ILE A 168 32.18 14.34 17.29
CA ILE A 168 33.45 13.58 17.45
C ILE A 168 33.29 12.41 18.45
N GLY A 169 32.31 12.49 19.36
CA GLY A 169 31.95 11.40 20.29
C GLY A 169 31.06 10.31 19.68
N ASN A 170 30.85 10.29 18.36
CA ASN A 170 29.94 9.41 17.62
C ASN A 170 28.46 9.54 18.01
N GLN A 171 28.07 10.68 18.58
CA GLN A 171 26.66 10.95 18.88
C GLN A 171 26.00 11.68 17.72
N LEU A 172 24.72 11.40 17.49
CA LEU A 172 23.88 12.19 16.58
C LEU A 172 23.07 13.17 17.44
N THR A 173 23.24 14.46 17.22
CA THR A 173 22.56 15.51 18.01
C THR A 173 21.87 16.54 17.10
N GLY A 174 20.80 17.17 17.60
CA GLY A 174 20.04 18.20 16.88
C GLY A 174 20.41 19.62 17.30
N ASP A 175 21.65 20.04 17.08
CA ASP A 175 22.17 21.33 17.56
C ASP A 175 23.30 21.91 16.71
N TYR A 176 23.36 21.57 15.42
CA TYR A 176 24.35 22.18 14.55
C TYR A 176 24.13 23.72 14.48
N PRO A 177 25.19 24.54 14.64
CA PRO A 177 25.05 25.98 14.73
C PRO A 177 24.72 26.60 13.37
N GLY A 178 23.52 27.18 13.26
CA GLY A 178 23.08 27.91 12.07
C GLY A 178 22.80 26.99 10.87
N MET A 179 22.90 27.56 9.66
CA MET A 179 22.67 26.82 8.41
C MET A 179 24.00 26.20 7.93
N PRO A 180 24.10 24.88 7.77
CA PRO A 180 25.31 24.24 7.27
C PRO A 180 25.60 24.61 5.81
N GLY A 181 26.89 24.74 5.49
CA GLY A 181 27.36 24.72 4.12
C GLY A 181 27.41 23.30 3.55
N TRP A 182 27.72 23.16 2.27
CA TRP A 182 27.90 21.86 1.60
C TRP A 182 29.34 21.32 1.66
N ASP A 183 30.20 22.00 2.42
CA ASP A 183 31.55 21.56 2.77
C ASP A 183 31.52 20.35 3.72
N ASP A 184 32.69 19.75 3.96
CA ASP A 184 32.83 18.61 4.87
C ASP A 184 32.71 19.10 6.32
N ASN A 185 31.47 19.13 6.83
CA ASN A 185 31.14 19.53 8.19
C ASN A 185 30.31 18.47 8.93
N ALA A 186 30.16 18.64 10.25
CA ALA A 186 29.52 17.66 11.12
C ALA A 186 28.03 17.42 10.80
N ALA A 187 27.35 18.35 10.12
CA ALA A 187 25.96 18.21 9.70
C ALA A 187 25.78 17.61 8.30
N THR A 188 26.87 17.35 7.57
CA THR A 188 26.81 16.83 6.20
C THR A 188 26.93 15.31 6.19
N PHE A 189 25.93 14.67 5.58
CA PHE A 189 25.86 13.22 5.41
C PHE A 189 25.82 12.86 3.93
N GLU A 190 26.39 11.73 3.55
CA GLU A 190 26.08 11.07 2.29
C GLU A 190 24.86 10.18 2.49
N MET A 191 23.87 10.31 1.61
CA MET A 191 22.66 9.48 1.61
C MET A 191 22.72 8.50 0.45
N VAL A 192 22.41 7.24 0.74
CA VAL A 192 22.22 6.20 -0.26
C VAL A 192 20.79 5.66 -0.14
N ILE A 193 20.10 5.55 -1.28
CA ILE A 193 18.85 4.80 -1.38
C ILE A 193 19.23 3.34 -1.65
N VAL A 194 18.92 2.48 -0.69
CA VAL A 194 19.22 1.04 -0.74
C VAL A 194 18.15 0.30 -1.52
N ALA A 195 16.87 0.65 -1.31
CA ALA A 195 15.73 0.07 -2.00
C ALA A 195 14.59 1.08 -2.10
N ASN A 196 13.88 1.08 -3.24
CA ASN A 196 12.67 1.87 -3.49
C ASN A 196 11.74 1.04 -4.40
N ASN A 197 11.20 -0.06 -3.86
CA ASN A 197 10.53 -1.08 -4.66
C ASN A 197 9.01 -1.13 -4.45
N LEU A 198 8.46 -0.35 -3.51
CA LEU A 198 7.05 -0.42 -3.14
C LEU A 198 6.16 0.48 -4.00
N HIS A 199 6.27 0.44 -5.33
CA HIS A 199 5.48 1.31 -6.20
C HIS A 199 4.05 0.78 -6.40
N GLY A 200 3.15 1.01 -5.43
CA GLY A 200 1.74 0.58 -5.46
C GLY A 200 0.75 1.71 -5.17
N ASP A 201 -0.54 1.37 -4.99
CA ASP A 201 -1.61 2.35 -4.71
C ASP A 201 -1.30 3.23 -3.50
N TYR A 202 -0.74 2.66 -2.42
CA TYR A 202 -0.41 3.43 -1.22
C TYR A 202 0.62 4.54 -1.53
N GLN A 203 1.74 4.18 -2.16
CA GLN A 203 2.83 5.11 -2.45
C GLN A 203 2.44 6.12 -3.53
N LEU A 204 1.65 5.72 -4.52
CA LEU A 204 1.12 6.65 -5.52
C LEU A 204 0.24 7.70 -4.85
N ALA A 205 -0.71 7.26 -4.03
CA ALA A 205 -1.67 8.15 -3.42
C ALA A 205 -1.05 9.06 -2.36
N ASN A 206 -0.15 8.53 -1.52
CA ASN A 206 0.58 9.35 -0.55
C ASN A 206 1.60 10.28 -1.23
N GLY A 207 2.24 9.81 -2.30
CA GLY A 207 3.27 10.56 -3.02
C GLY A 207 2.75 11.80 -3.73
N TYR A 208 1.65 11.66 -4.49
CA TYR A 208 0.98 12.79 -5.17
C TYR A 208 0.11 13.63 -4.24
N GLY A 209 -0.35 13.06 -3.13
CA GLY A 209 -1.46 13.60 -2.36
C GLY A 209 -2.81 13.41 -3.07
N HIS A 210 -3.89 13.54 -2.31
CA HIS A 210 -5.23 13.09 -2.71
C HIS A 210 -5.72 13.68 -4.05
N SER A 211 -5.58 14.99 -4.26
CA SER A 211 -6.12 15.68 -5.44
C SER A 211 -5.46 15.24 -6.75
N GLU A 212 -4.12 15.18 -6.78
CA GLU A 212 -3.40 14.76 -7.99
C GLU A 212 -3.45 13.25 -8.19
N ALA A 213 -3.37 12.46 -7.12
CA ALA A 213 -3.56 11.01 -7.19
C ALA A 213 -4.91 10.65 -7.82
N LYS A 214 -5.99 11.37 -7.46
CA LYS A 214 -7.32 11.21 -8.06
C LYS A 214 -7.31 11.43 -9.57
N LYS A 215 -6.66 12.49 -10.05
CA LYS A 215 -6.56 12.77 -11.50
C LYS A 215 -5.73 11.72 -12.23
N VAL A 216 -4.61 11.28 -11.63
CA VAL A 216 -3.72 10.25 -12.20
C VAL A 216 -4.46 8.91 -12.31
N LEU A 217 -5.07 8.44 -11.21
CA LEU A 217 -5.78 7.16 -11.17
C LEU A 217 -7.05 7.17 -12.02
N GLN A 218 -7.80 8.28 -12.06
CA GLN A 218 -8.97 8.39 -12.95
C GLN A 218 -8.55 8.27 -14.42
N ARG A 219 -7.48 8.95 -14.83
CA ARG A 219 -6.96 8.83 -16.20
C ARG A 219 -6.50 7.41 -16.51
N HIS A 220 -5.77 6.79 -15.57
CA HIS A 220 -5.29 5.42 -15.69
C HIS A 220 -6.44 4.43 -15.87
N ARG A 221 -7.41 4.44 -14.93
CA ARG A 221 -8.55 3.52 -14.96
C ARG A 221 -9.40 3.68 -16.23
N ASN A 222 -9.52 4.90 -16.76
CA ASN A 222 -10.30 5.19 -17.98
C ASN A 222 -9.58 4.86 -19.30
N SER A 223 -8.28 4.58 -19.28
CA SER A 223 -7.49 4.39 -20.52
C SER A 223 -6.62 3.14 -20.54
N PHE A 224 -6.39 2.50 -19.40
CA PHE A 224 -5.54 1.31 -19.30
C PHE A 224 -6.25 0.04 -19.75
N ILE A 225 -7.51 -0.14 -19.36
CA ILE A 225 -8.43 -1.16 -19.88
C ILE A 225 -9.70 -0.46 -20.33
N THR A 226 -10.17 -0.83 -21.51
CA THR A 226 -11.30 -0.24 -22.21
C THR A 226 -12.21 -1.32 -22.79
N VAL A 227 -13.35 -0.94 -23.35
CA VAL A 227 -14.26 -1.88 -24.02
C VAL A 227 -13.60 -2.54 -25.24
N GLU A 228 -12.66 -1.85 -25.89
CA GLU A 228 -11.88 -2.36 -27.01
C GLU A 228 -11.01 -3.57 -26.60
N ASP A 229 -10.51 -3.60 -25.36
CA ASP A 229 -9.75 -4.74 -24.84
C ASP A 229 -10.65 -5.98 -24.68
N PHE A 230 -11.89 -5.80 -24.20
CA PHE A 230 -12.85 -6.92 -24.12
C PHE A 230 -13.24 -7.44 -25.50
N ASN A 231 -13.44 -6.56 -26.48
CA ASN A 231 -13.63 -6.96 -27.89
C ASN A 231 -12.43 -7.75 -28.41
N PHE A 232 -11.20 -7.28 -28.13
CA PHE A 232 -9.98 -7.98 -28.50
C PHE A 232 -9.93 -9.38 -27.88
N LEU A 233 -10.16 -9.51 -26.57
CA LEU A 233 -10.17 -10.79 -25.87
C LEU A 233 -11.19 -11.76 -26.46
N TYR A 234 -12.42 -11.29 -26.69
CA TYR A 234 -13.49 -12.09 -27.31
C TYR A 234 -13.09 -12.61 -28.69
N ARG A 235 -12.55 -11.75 -29.56
CA ARG A 235 -12.08 -12.13 -30.91
C ARG A 235 -10.95 -13.16 -30.89
N HIS A 236 -10.21 -13.27 -29.79
CA HIS A 236 -9.15 -14.25 -29.60
C HIS A 236 -9.60 -15.48 -28.79
N GLY A 237 -10.91 -15.61 -28.53
CA GLY A 237 -11.49 -16.75 -27.84
C GLY A 237 -11.18 -16.82 -26.35
N ILE A 238 -10.77 -15.72 -25.72
CA ILE A 238 -10.73 -15.58 -24.27
C ILE A 238 -12.16 -15.45 -23.77
N ASN A 239 -12.50 -16.19 -22.72
CA ASN A 239 -13.86 -16.27 -22.18
C ASN A 239 -13.94 -15.90 -20.70
N THR A 240 -12.83 -15.51 -20.07
CA THR A 240 -12.80 -15.11 -18.66
C THR A 240 -11.73 -14.04 -18.41
N VAL A 241 -11.99 -13.11 -17.50
CA VAL A 241 -10.99 -12.16 -16.99
C VAL A 241 -10.90 -12.27 -15.47
N ARG A 242 -9.69 -12.19 -14.93
CA ARG A 242 -9.43 -12.00 -13.50
C ARG A 242 -9.18 -10.51 -13.26
N ILE A 243 -9.88 -9.93 -12.30
CA ILE A 243 -9.85 -8.49 -12.00
C ILE A 243 -9.39 -8.29 -10.56
N PRO A 244 -8.10 -7.93 -10.35
CA PRO A 244 -7.57 -7.55 -9.04
C PRO A 244 -8.27 -6.30 -8.50
N VAL A 245 -8.75 -6.34 -7.25
CA VAL A 245 -9.32 -5.18 -6.55
C VAL A 245 -8.70 -5.06 -5.16
N GLY A 246 -8.53 -3.84 -4.68
CA GLY A 246 -8.08 -3.58 -3.32
C GLY A 246 -9.24 -3.43 -2.35
N TRP A 247 -9.01 -3.72 -1.07
CA TRP A 247 -10.02 -3.66 -0.02
C TRP A 247 -10.76 -2.33 0.08
N TRP A 248 -10.10 -1.23 -0.31
CA TRP A 248 -10.66 0.12 -0.28
C TRP A 248 -11.87 0.27 -1.21
N ILE A 249 -12.09 -0.64 -2.17
CA ILE A 249 -13.25 -0.62 -3.07
C ILE A 249 -14.60 -0.62 -2.35
N ALA A 250 -14.69 -1.25 -1.17
CA ALA A 250 -15.93 -1.31 -0.38
C ALA A 250 -16.32 0.04 0.24
N PHE A 251 -15.43 1.03 0.18
CA PHE A 251 -15.61 2.36 0.75
C PHE A 251 -15.74 3.45 -0.34
N ASP A 252 -15.89 3.06 -1.61
CA ASP A 252 -16.09 4.00 -2.69
C ASP A 252 -17.39 4.84 -2.49
N PRO A 253 -17.39 6.13 -2.87
CA PRO A 253 -16.32 6.85 -3.59
C PRO A 253 -15.23 7.45 -2.69
N ASP A 254 -15.36 7.34 -1.36
CA ASP A 254 -14.54 8.05 -0.38
C ASP A 254 -13.82 7.07 0.58
N PRO A 255 -12.86 6.27 0.07
CA PRO A 255 -12.15 5.30 0.90
C PRO A 255 -11.24 5.96 1.95
N PRO A 256 -10.83 5.21 2.99
CA PRO A 256 -9.87 5.70 3.97
C PRO A 256 -8.56 6.16 3.33
N ALA A 257 -8.02 7.28 3.81
CA ALA A 257 -6.75 7.80 3.34
C ALA A 257 -5.60 6.79 3.52
N PRO A 258 -4.61 6.76 2.61
CA PRO A 258 -4.46 7.63 1.45
C PRO A 258 -5.21 7.15 0.20
N PHE A 259 -5.91 6.02 0.25
CA PHE A 259 -6.52 5.39 -0.93
C PHE A 259 -7.48 6.31 -1.67
N ILE A 260 -7.65 6.05 -2.97
CA ILE A 260 -8.42 6.88 -3.89
C ILE A 260 -9.54 6.06 -4.52
N GLY A 261 -10.78 6.52 -4.33
CA GLY A 261 -11.96 5.83 -4.81
C GLY A 261 -12.17 5.92 -6.33
N GLY A 262 -13.25 5.32 -6.83
CA GLY A 262 -13.57 5.17 -8.25
C GLY A 262 -13.16 3.82 -8.85
N THR A 263 -12.79 2.88 -7.99
CA THR A 263 -12.48 1.50 -8.38
C THR A 263 -13.77 0.74 -8.70
N LEU A 264 -14.83 0.99 -7.93
CA LEU A 264 -16.14 0.36 -8.10
C LEU A 264 -16.78 0.74 -9.43
N GLU A 265 -16.79 2.02 -9.81
CA GLU A 265 -17.28 2.46 -11.12
C GLU A 265 -16.55 1.78 -12.28
N SER A 266 -15.23 1.61 -12.17
CA SER A 266 -14.43 0.94 -13.19
C SER A 266 -14.72 -0.57 -13.25
N LEU A 267 -14.98 -1.20 -12.10
CA LEU A 267 -15.40 -2.59 -12.02
C LEU A 267 -16.78 -2.81 -12.66
N GLU A 268 -17.75 -1.92 -12.42
CA GLU A 268 -19.07 -1.95 -13.06
C GLU A 268 -18.97 -1.89 -14.59
N ASN A 269 -18.11 -1.00 -15.11
CA ASN A 269 -17.82 -0.95 -16.55
C ASN A 269 -17.26 -2.29 -17.06
N ALA A 270 -16.34 -2.91 -16.32
CA ALA A 270 -15.80 -4.22 -16.66
C ALA A 270 -16.89 -5.29 -16.77
N PHE A 271 -17.82 -5.34 -15.81
CA PHE A 271 -18.95 -6.27 -15.82
C PHE A 271 -19.89 -6.03 -17.01
N SER A 272 -20.18 -4.77 -17.31
CA SER A 272 -20.99 -4.41 -18.50
C SER A 272 -20.33 -4.85 -19.80
N TRP A 273 -19.02 -4.62 -19.97
CA TRP A 273 -18.28 -5.08 -21.14
C TRP A 273 -18.19 -6.60 -21.20
N ALA A 274 -17.96 -7.25 -20.05
CA ALA A 274 -17.91 -8.70 -19.95
C ALA A 274 -19.24 -9.34 -20.40
N GLN A 275 -20.38 -8.79 -19.96
CA GLN A 275 -21.71 -9.23 -20.39
C GLN A 275 -21.89 -9.07 -21.90
N ALA A 276 -21.52 -7.91 -22.47
CA ALA A 276 -21.64 -7.64 -23.91
C ALA A 276 -20.85 -8.61 -24.79
N TYR A 277 -19.71 -9.11 -24.30
CA TYR A 277 -18.82 -10.02 -25.03
C TYR A 277 -18.87 -11.47 -24.54
N ASN A 278 -19.83 -11.83 -23.68
CA ASN A 278 -19.95 -13.16 -23.06
C ASN A 278 -18.63 -13.65 -22.42
N ILE A 279 -17.93 -12.74 -21.74
CA ILE A 279 -16.74 -12.99 -20.92
C ILE A 279 -17.20 -13.09 -19.46
N LYS A 280 -16.69 -14.06 -18.71
CA LYS A 280 -16.95 -14.17 -17.26
C LYS A 280 -15.89 -13.41 -16.46
N CYS A 281 -16.26 -12.93 -15.27
CA CYS A 281 -15.35 -12.21 -14.39
C CYS A 281 -15.02 -13.04 -13.14
N ILE A 282 -13.74 -13.07 -12.77
CA ILE A 282 -13.26 -13.50 -11.46
C ILE A 282 -12.80 -12.26 -10.71
N ILE A 283 -13.55 -11.84 -9.69
CA ILE A 283 -13.10 -10.77 -8.79
C ILE A 283 -12.03 -11.35 -7.86
N ASP A 284 -10.88 -10.70 -7.80
CA ASP A 284 -9.74 -11.10 -6.99
C ASP A 284 -9.45 -10.02 -5.96
N LEU A 285 -9.74 -10.26 -4.68
CA LEU A 285 -9.35 -9.35 -3.60
C LEU A 285 -7.83 -9.42 -3.42
N HIS A 286 -7.13 -8.57 -4.16
CA HIS A 286 -5.69 -8.64 -4.37
C HIS A 286 -4.89 -7.95 -3.28
N ALA A 287 -5.47 -6.93 -2.63
CA ALA A 287 -4.87 -6.21 -1.52
C ALA A 287 -5.83 -6.23 -0.32
N ALA A 288 -5.39 -6.84 0.77
CA ALA A 288 -6.14 -6.88 2.03
C ALA A 288 -5.69 -5.75 2.98
N PRO A 289 -6.55 -5.31 3.92
CA PRO A 289 -6.15 -4.35 4.95
C PRO A 289 -4.93 -4.86 5.72
N GLY A 290 -3.98 -3.96 5.97
CA GLY A 290 -2.72 -4.29 6.63
C GLY A 290 -1.71 -5.06 5.78
N SER A 291 -2.01 -5.36 4.50
CA SER A 291 -1.17 -6.12 3.57
C SER A 291 -0.88 -7.56 4.00
N GLN A 292 -1.18 -8.50 3.11
CA GLN A 292 -0.99 -9.94 3.35
C GLN A 292 0.40 -10.48 2.98
N ASN A 293 1.22 -9.70 2.26
CA ASN A 293 2.54 -10.17 1.79
C ASN A 293 3.66 -9.11 1.81
N GLY A 294 3.36 -7.87 2.18
CA GLY A 294 4.36 -6.80 2.32
C GLY A 294 4.77 -6.15 0.99
N MET A 295 4.12 -6.48 -0.12
CA MET A 295 4.52 -5.97 -1.43
C MET A 295 3.65 -4.78 -1.87
N GLU A 296 4.06 -4.12 -2.94
CA GLU A 296 3.36 -2.98 -3.55
C GLU A 296 1.96 -3.34 -4.03
N HIS A 297 1.81 -4.54 -4.62
CA HIS A 297 0.57 -5.02 -5.18
C HIS A 297 -0.46 -5.49 -4.12
N SER A 298 -0.06 -5.56 -2.85
CA SER A 298 -0.98 -5.66 -1.70
C SER A 298 -1.13 -4.33 -0.95
N ALA A 299 -0.66 -3.23 -1.54
CA ALA A 299 -0.65 -1.88 -0.98
C ALA A 299 0.03 -1.77 0.40
N SER A 300 1.12 -2.50 0.63
CA SER A 300 1.93 -2.30 1.82
C SER A 300 2.53 -0.90 1.84
N ARG A 301 2.45 -0.20 2.98
CA ARG A 301 3.07 1.11 3.18
C ARG A 301 4.60 1.05 3.13
N ASP A 302 5.18 0.08 3.82
CA ASP A 302 6.62 0.05 4.10
C ASP A 302 7.22 -1.37 4.15
N GLY A 303 6.52 -2.35 3.58
CA GLY A 303 6.90 -3.74 3.63
C GLY A 303 6.31 -4.51 4.80
N PHE A 304 5.60 -3.84 5.72
CA PHE A 304 4.94 -4.49 6.83
C PHE A 304 3.80 -5.42 6.37
N THR A 305 3.69 -6.57 7.04
CA THR A 305 2.63 -7.58 6.87
C THR A 305 1.81 -7.65 8.15
N GLY A 306 0.71 -6.90 8.19
CA GLY A 306 -0.18 -6.81 9.36
C GLY A 306 -1.45 -7.65 9.26
N TRP A 307 -1.84 -8.05 8.04
CA TRP A 307 -3.13 -8.68 7.78
C TRP A 307 -3.37 -9.92 8.66
N SER A 308 -2.42 -10.86 8.70
CA SER A 308 -2.59 -12.13 9.42
C SER A 308 -2.52 -12.01 10.94
N THR A 309 -2.07 -10.87 11.47
CA THR A 309 -1.85 -10.65 12.91
C THR A 309 -2.88 -9.70 13.53
N SER A 310 -3.72 -9.06 12.71
CA SER A 310 -4.73 -8.09 13.15
C SER A 310 -6.13 -8.67 12.94
N LEU A 311 -6.86 -8.89 14.04
CA LEU A 311 -8.26 -9.32 13.97
C LEU A 311 -9.13 -8.32 13.22
N ASP A 312 -8.86 -7.01 13.37
CA ASP A 312 -9.57 -5.96 12.65
C ASP A 312 -9.33 -6.05 11.14
N SER A 313 -8.08 -6.30 10.72
CA SER A 313 -7.74 -6.46 9.30
C SER A 313 -8.43 -7.69 8.69
N ILE A 314 -8.50 -8.80 9.43
CA ILE A 314 -9.22 -10.01 9.00
C ILE A 314 -10.72 -9.74 8.91
N SER A 315 -11.32 -9.12 9.93
CA SER A 315 -12.75 -8.77 9.93
C SER A 315 -13.11 -7.87 8.75
N GLN A 316 -12.33 -6.81 8.53
CA GLN A 316 -12.55 -5.91 7.41
C GLN A 316 -12.37 -6.60 6.05
N THR A 317 -11.46 -7.56 5.94
CA THR A 317 -11.33 -8.39 4.72
C THR A 317 -12.62 -9.17 4.45
N LEU A 318 -13.22 -9.77 5.48
CA LEU A 318 -14.48 -10.50 5.36
C LEU A 318 -15.64 -9.57 4.98
N ASP A 319 -15.73 -8.39 5.59
CA ASP A 319 -16.75 -7.38 5.26
C ASP A 319 -16.66 -6.95 3.78
N VAL A 320 -15.44 -6.81 3.25
CA VAL A 320 -15.22 -6.51 1.82
C VAL A 320 -15.66 -7.66 0.93
N ILE A 321 -15.38 -8.91 1.33
CA ILE A 321 -15.82 -10.10 0.58
C ILE A 321 -17.35 -10.16 0.56
N ASP A 322 -18.01 -9.95 1.70
CA ASP A 322 -19.47 -9.93 1.80
C ASP A 322 -20.08 -8.80 0.97
N PHE A 323 -19.45 -7.63 0.95
CA PHE A 323 -19.83 -6.51 0.08
C PHE A 323 -19.79 -6.88 -1.40
N LEU A 324 -18.66 -7.43 -1.88
CA LEU A 324 -18.48 -7.82 -3.28
C LEU A 324 -19.44 -8.95 -3.66
N ALA A 325 -19.55 -9.98 -2.80
CA ALA A 325 -20.44 -11.11 -3.02
C ALA A 325 -21.91 -10.65 -3.08
N SER A 326 -22.38 -9.87 -2.11
CA SER A 326 -23.76 -9.39 -2.08
C SER A 326 -24.10 -8.55 -3.31
N ARG A 327 -23.14 -7.77 -3.81
CA ARG A 327 -23.33 -6.91 -4.99
C ARG A 327 -23.48 -7.71 -6.28
N TYR A 328 -22.61 -8.68 -6.53
CA TYR A 328 -22.55 -9.37 -7.83
C TYR A 328 -23.24 -10.75 -7.86
N ILE A 329 -23.68 -11.27 -6.71
CA ILE A 329 -24.50 -12.49 -6.64
C ILE A 329 -25.99 -12.17 -6.79
N LEU A 330 -26.48 -10.99 -6.35
CA LEU A 330 -27.91 -10.67 -6.41
C LEU A 330 -28.44 -10.34 -7.81
N ASP A 331 -27.59 -9.81 -8.71
CA ASP A 331 -27.96 -9.56 -10.10
C ASP A 331 -28.29 -10.86 -10.87
N MET A 332 -27.85 -12.02 -10.37
CA MET A 332 -28.23 -13.31 -10.95
C MET A 332 -29.64 -13.80 -10.59
N LEU A 333 -30.31 -13.19 -9.60
CA LEU A 333 -31.63 -13.63 -9.12
C LEU A 333 -32.80 -12.84 -9.72
N LEU A 334 -32.53 -11.73 -10.43
CA LEU A 334 -33.57 -10.91 -11.08
C LEU A 334 -33.79 -11.23 -12.57
N ASP A 335 -32.90 -12.03 -13.17
CA ASP A 335 -33.02 -12.52 -14.55
C ASP A 335 -33.51 -13.99 -14.65
N CYS A 336 -34.06 -14.56 -13.56
CA CYS A 336 -34.67 -15.90 -13.53
C CYS A 336 -36.21 -15.87 -13.54
#